data_AF-A0A9K3IDU4-F1
#
_entry.id   AF-A0A9K3IDU4-F1
#
_cell.length_a   1.000
_cell.length_b   1.000
_cell.length_c   1.000
_cell.angle_alpha   90.00
_cell.angle_beta   90.00
_cell.angle_gamma   90.00
#
_symmetry.space_group_name_H-M   'P 1'
#
loop_
_entity.id
_entity.type
_entity.pdbx_description
1 polymer ?
#
loop_
_entity_poly.entity_id
_entity_poly.type
_entity_poly.pdbx_seq_one_letter_code
_entity_poly.pdbx_strand_id
1 'polypeptide(L)' 'MLNVGRKRAQQRGLGDLGSLAWIEGDAERLTFEDNSMDGYTIAFGIMNVTHIEKVLAEAYRVLKREGDSFALNLAM' A
#
# COMPACT_ATOMS: atom_id res chain seq x y z
N MET A 1 -1.21 -0.43 -15.06
CA MET A 1 -1.62 -1.53 -14.16
C MET A 1 -2.83 -1.17 -13.29
N LEU A 2 -2.87 0.02 -12.70
CA LEU A 2 -3.93 0.50 -11.80
C LEU A 2 -5.35 0.43 -12.40
N ASN A 3 -5.54 0.83 -13.66
CA ASN A 3 -6.83 0.76 -14.35
C ASN A 3 -7.40 -0.66 -14.45
N VAL A 4 -6.54 -1.67 -14.59
CA VAL A 4 -6.96 -3.08 -14.65
C VAL A 4 -7.43 -3.55 -13.26
N GLY A 5 -6.73 -3.15 -12.20
CA GLY A 5 -7.14 -3.40 -10.81
C GLY A 5 -8.50 -2.76 -10.51
N ARG A 6 -8.68 -1.50 -10.87
CA ARG A 6 -9.94 -0.77 -10.70
C ARG A 6 -11.10 -1.46 -11.41
N LYS A 7 -10.92 -1.85 -12.68
CA LYS A 7 -11.95 -2.57 -13.45
C LYS A 7 -12.31 -3.92 -12.80
N ARG A 8 -11.33 -4.67 -12.30
CA ARG A 8 -11.56 -5.95 -11.60
C ARG A 8 -12.31 -5.76 -10.28
N ALA A 9 -11.99 -4.72 -9.52
CA ALA A 9 -12.69 -4.40 -8.28
C ALA A 9 -14.17 -4.03 -8.54
N GLN A 10 -14.43 -3.24 -9.57
CA GLN A 10 -15.80 -2.92 -10.01
C GLN A 10 -16.58 -4.18 -10.40
N GLN A 11 -15.99 -5.07 -11.19
CA GLN A 11 -16.62 -6.34 -11.57
C GLN A 11 -16.96 -7.25 -10.38
N ARG A 12 -16.25 -7.10 -9.26
CA ARG A 12 -16.49 -7.85 -8.01
C ARG A 12 -17.44 -7.11 -7.05
N GLY A 13 -18.03 -5.98 -7.45
CA GLY A 13 -18.89 -5.17 -6.59
C GLY A 13 -18.15 -4.42 -5.47
N LEU A 14 -16.81 -4.39 -5.50
CA LEU A 14 -16.01 -3.69 -4.49
C LEU A 14 -15.90 -2.19 -4.78
N GLY A 15 -16.17 -1.78 -6.02
CA GLY A 15 -16.08 -0.37 -6.44
C GLY A 15 -17.13 0.54 -5.80
N ASP A 16 -18.28 0.00 -5.44
CA ASP A 16 -19.43 0.77 -4.95
C ASP A 16 -19.46 0.92 -3.42
N LEU A 17 -18.56 0.23 -2.71
CA LEU A 17 -18.49 0.23 -1.25
C LEU A 17 -17.85 1.49 -0.64
N GLY A 18 -17.26 2.37 -1.47
CA GLY A 18 -16.59 3.61 -1.01
C GLY A 18 -15.32 3.39 -0.17
N SER A 19 -14.95 2.15 0.12
CA SER A 19 -13.83 1.76 0.99
C SER A 19 -12.49 1.62 0.26
N LEU A 20 -12.46 1.80 -1.06
CA LEU A 20 -11.27 1.64 -1.89
C LEU A 20 -10.89 2.95 -2.57
N ALA A 21 -9.74 3.51 -2.17
CA ALA A 21 -9.09 4.60 -2.88
C ALA A 21 -7.97 4.06 -3.78
N TRP A 22 -7.85 4.60 -4.98
CA TRP A 22 -6.80 4.24 -5.93
C TRP A 22 -5.91 5.44 -6.16
N ILE A 23 -4.63 5.33 -5.80
CA ILE A 23 -3.64 6.39 -5.95
C ILE A 23 -2.49 5.84 -6.79
N GLU A 24 -2.05 6.63 -7.77
CA GLU A 24 -0.81 6.38 -8.50
C GLU A 24 0.32 7.13 -7.81
N GLY A 25 1.42 6.43 -7.51
CA GLY A 25 2.54 7.00 -6.79
C GLY A 25 3.76 6.09 -6.79
N ASP A 26 4.87 6.61 -6.29
CA ASP A 26 6.13 5.90 -6.14
C ASP A 26 6.20 5.27 -4.74
N ALA A 27 6.46 3.96 -4.68
CA ALA A 27 6.59 3.23 -3.41
C ALA A 27 7.85 3.63 -2.63
N GLU A 28 8.87 4.20 -3.28
CA GLU A 28 10.07 4.75 -2.63
C GLU A 28 9.81 6.13 -2.01
N ARG A 29 8.67 6.77 -2.32
CA ARG A 29 8.30 8.10 -1.79
C ARG A 29 6.79 8.28 -1.72
N LEU A 30 6.18 7.73 -0.66
CA LEU A 30 4.75 7.75 -0.43
C LEU A 30 4.27 9.17 -0.06
N THR A 31 3.16 9.61 -0.63
CA THR A 31 2.53 10.91 -0.32
C THR A 31 1.63 10.88 0.91
N PHE A 32 1.84 9.91 1.81
CA PHE A 32 1.09 9.76 3.05
C PHE A 32 1.88 10.33 4.24
N GLU A 33 1.15 10.80 5.24
CA GLU A 33 1.74 11.31 6.49
C GLU A 33 2.32 10.17 7.34
N ASP A 34 3.24 10.52 8.23
CA ASP A 34 3.82 9.61 9.20
C ASP A 34 2.72 9.09 10.15
N ASN A 35 2.80 7.81 10.54
CA ASN A 35 1.82 7.19 11.44
C ASN A 35 0.35 7.39 11.00
N SER A 36 0.07 7.37 9.70
CA SER A 36 -1.30 7.55 9.17
C SER A 36 -2.03 6.24 8.89
N MET A 37 -1.30 5.13 8.73
CA MET A 37 -1.84 3.85 8.29
C MET A 37 -1.84 2.80 9.42
N ASP A 38 -2.94 2.09 9.58
CA ASP A 38 -3.05 0.98 10.55
C ASP A 38 -2.37 -0.32 10.05
N GLY A 39 -2.17 -0.45 8.73
CA GLY A 39 -1.54 -1.62 8.12
C GLY A 39 -0.97 -1.32 6.74
N TYR A 40 0.05 -2.08 6.35
CA TYR A 40 0.71 -1.93 5.05
C TYR A 40 0.93 -3.31 4.44
N THR A 41 0.55 -3.47 3.17
CA THR A 41 0.73 -4.71 2.44
C THR A 41 1.22 -4.41 1.03
N ILE A 42 2.26 -5.12 0.63
CA ILE A 42 2.78 -5.10 -0.74
C ILE A 42 2.93 -6.54 -1.22
N ALA A 43 2.32 -6.83 -2.38
CA ALA A 43 2.36 -8.15 -3.00
C ALA A 43 2.89 -8.01 -4.42
N PHE A 44 3.91 -8.80 -4.78
CA PHE A 44 4.58 -8.85 -6.09
C PHE A 44 5.26 -7.53 -6.57
N GLY A 45 4.90 -6.38 -6.00
CA GLY A 45 5.42 -5.07 -6.39
C GLY A 45 6.84 -4.80 -5.90
N ILE A 46 7.25 -5.39 -4.77
CA ILE A 46 8.55 -5.10 -4.14
C ILE A 46 9.74 -5.49 -5.04
N MET A 47 9.59 -6.51 -5.88
CA MET A 47 10.66 -6.95 -6.78
C MET A 47 10.89 -6.01 -7.97
N ASN A 48 9.97 -5.06 -8.20
CA ASN A 48 10.02 -4.13 -9.32
C ASN A 48 10.48 -2.72 -8.92
N VAL A 49 10.94 -2.53 -7.67
CA VAL A 49 11.46 -1.25 -7.19
C VAL A 49 12.99 -1.23 -7.27
N THR A 50 13.57 -0.04 -7.36
CA THR A 50 15.03 0.10 -7.52
C THR A 50 15.73 -0.04 -6.17
N HIS A 51 15.13 0.55 -5.12
CA HIS A 51 15.68 0.61 -3.77
C HIS A 51 14.69 0.02 -2.77
N ILE A 52 14.81 -1.28 -2.49
CA ILE A 52 13.92 -2.00 -1.57
C ILE A 52 13.95 -1.36 -0.17
N GLU A 53 15.12 -0.93 0.29
CA GLU A 53 15.32 -0.30 1.58
C GLU A 53 14.52 1.00 1.75
N LYS A 54 14.35 1.79 0.67
CA LYS A 54 13.54 3.01 0.72
C LYS A 54 12.07 2.69 0.85
N VAL A 55 11.58 1.68 0.13
CA VAL A 55 10.19 1.21 0.23
C VAL A 55 9.89 0.69 1.64
N LEU A 56 10.81 -0.09 2.22
CA LEU A 56 10.65 -0.58 3.59
C LEU A 56 10.68 0.56 4.62
N ALA A 57 11.56 1.55 4.44
CA ALA A 57 11.59 2.75 5.28
C ALA A 57 10.29 3.56 5.18
N GLU A 58 9.76 3.75 3.97
CA GLU A 58 8.49 4.45 3.74
C GLU A 58 7.31 3.67 4.34
N ALA A 59 7.25 2.35 4.15
CA ALA A 59 6.26 1.50 4.78
C ALA A 59 6.30 1.65 6.32
N TYR A 60 7.49 1.67 6.91
CA TYR A 60 7.65 1.85 8.35
C TYR A 60 7.30 3.27 8.84
N ARG A 61 7.52 4.30 8.00
CA ARG A 61 7.19 5.70 8.31
C ARG A 61 5.68 5.92 8.38
N VAL A 62 4.93 5.37 7.42
CA VAL A 62 3.48 5.61 7.33
C VAL A 62 2.68 4.76 8.30
N LEU A 63 3.23 3.64 8.78
CA LEU A 63 2.59 2.77 9.77
C LEU A 63 2.51 3.46 11.14
N LYS A 64 1.32 3.43 11.74
CA LYS A 64 1.10 3.85 13.13
C LYS A 64 1.93 2.99 14.08
N ARG A 65 2.63 3.66 15.00
CA ARG A 65 3.45 3.02 16.04
C ARG A 65 2.74 2.89 17.38
N GLU A 66 1.54 3.46 17.49
CA GLU A 66 0.76 3.43 18.73
C GLU A 66 -0.23 2.25 18.69
N GLY A 67 0.10 1.18 19.43
CA GLY A 67 -0.70 -0.05 19.55
C GLY A 67 0.14 -1.34 19.47
N ASP A 68 -0.39 -2.43 20.03
CA ASP A 68 0.30 -3.73 20.17
C ASP A 68 0.41 -4.55 18.87
N SER A 69 0.01 -4.03 17.72
CA SER A 69 -0.02 -4.81 16.48
C SER A 69 0.08 -3.92 15.23
N PHE A 70 1.27 -3.85 14.63
CA PHE A 70 1.42 -3.45 13.23
C PHE A 70 1.76 -4.70 12.40
N ALA A 71 1.24 -4.79 11.19
CA ALA A 71 1.51 -5.90 10.27
C ALA A 71 2.13 -5.36 8.98
N LEU A 72 3.41 -5.70 8.77
CA LEU A 72 4.08 -5.58 7.47
C LEU A 72 4.06 -6.96 6.82
N ASN A 73 3.26 -7.13 5.77
CA ASN A 73 3.24 -8.37 5.00
C ASN A 73 3.94 -8.17 3.65
N LEU A 74 4.99 -8.95 3.43
CA LEU A 74 5.72 -9.04 2.20
C LEU A 74 5.38 -10.36 1.50
N ALA A 75 4.54 -10.31 0.47
CA ALA A 75 4.27 -11.46 -0.38
C ALA A 75 5.11 -11.35 -1.66
N MET A 76 6.02 -12.31 -1.85
CA MET A 76 6.83 -12.47 -3.07
C MET A 76 6.07 -13.21 -4.16
#